data_AF-A0A920JAG7-F1
#
_entry.id   AF-A0A920JAG7-F1
#
_cell.length_a   1.000
_cell.length_b   1.000
_cell.length_c   1.000
_cell.angle_alpha   90.00
_cell.angle_beta   90.00
_cell.angle_gamma   90.00
#
_symmetry.space_group_name_H-M   'P 1'
#
loop_
_entity.id
_entity.type
_entity.pdbx_description
1 polymer ?
#
loop_
_entity_poly.entity_id
_entity_poly.type
_entity_poly.pdbx_seq_one_letter_code
_entity_poly.pdbx_strand_id
1 'polypeptide(L)'
;MWIALKTIKQFTPIQKIFLDPLELTSFENVKVVILGQDPYHGQNQAHGLVFSVQENVPNFPPSLKNFFKEISKDLEIEKRLSGDLTNWANQGYFY
;
A
#
# COMPACT_ATOMS: atom_id res chain seq x y z
N MET A 1 7.70 -37.02 19.03
CA MET A 1 7.25 -35.65 19.31
C MET A 1 7.90 -34.71 18.29
N TRP A 2 7.21 -34.44 17.19
CA TRP A 2 7.53 -33.38 16.22
C TRP A 2 6.19 -32.92 15.63
N ILE A 3 5.69 -31.76 16.06
CA ILE A 3 4.54 -31.11 15.42
C ILE A 3 5.12 -29.99 14.55
N ALA A 4 5.11 -30.21 13.24
CA ALA A 4 5.37 -29.16 12.27
C ALA A 4 4.13 -28.26 12.21
N LEU A 5 4.13 -27.16 12.96
CA LEU A 5 3.19 -26.07 12.74
C LEU A 5 3.59 -25.37 11.44
N LYS A 6 2.99 -25.78 10.31
CA LYS A 6 3.02 -24.97 9.10
C LYS A 6 2.32 -23.66 9.43
N THR A 7 3.10 -22.60 9.60
CA THR A 7 2.61 -21.22 9.74
C THR A 7 1.68 -20.93 8.57
N ILE A 8 0.39 -20.81 8.84
CA ILE A 8 -0.59 -20.38 7.85
C ILE A 8 -0.22 -18.93 7.51
N LYS A 9 0.34 -18.70 6.33
CA LYS A 9 0.54 -17.34 5.79
C LYS A 9 -0.85 -16.72 5.68
N GLN A 10 -1.13 -15.77 6.56
CA GLN A 10 -2.38 -15.02 6.52
C GLN A 10 -2.30 -14.03 5.37
N PHE A 11 -3.06 -14.29 4.31
CA PHE A 11 -3.23 -13.40 3.17
C PHE A 11 -4.43 -12.49 3.41
N THR A 12 -4.32 -11.22 3.01
CA THR A 12 -5.41 -10.25 3.10
C THR A 12 -6.59 -10.74 2.25
N PRO A 13 -7.83 -10.75 2.76
CA PRO A 13 -8.99 -11.22 2.01
C PRO A 13 -9.14 -10.40 0.71
N ILE A 14 -9.30 -11.09 -0.42
CA ILE A 14 -9.43 -10.51 -1.77
C ILE A 14 -10.47 -9.38 -1.82
N GLN A 15 -11.61 -9.55 -1.13
CA GLN A 15 -12.70 -8.56 -1.14
C GLN A 15 -12.27 -7.21 -0.56
N LYS A 16 -11.42 -7.22 0.47
CA LYS A 16 -10.89 -5.99 1.08
C LYS A 16 -9.85 -5.31 0.20
N ILE A 17 -9.27 -6.03 -0.76
CA ILE A 17 -8.24 -5.49 -1.64
C ILE A 17 -8.82 -4.60 -2.75
N PHE A 18 -10.05 -4.84 -3.18
CA PHE A 18 -10.64 -4.17 -4.34
C PHE A 18 -11.68 -3.10 -3.99
N LEU A 19 -12.25 -3.13 -2.77
CA LEU A 19 -13.34 -2.24 -2.37
C LEU A 19 -12.81 -0.98 -1.65
N ASP A 20 -11.76 -1.11 -0.84
CA ASP A 20 -11.18 -0.01 -0.07
C ASP A 20 -10.79 1.24 -0.92
N PRO A 21 -10.20 1.13 -2.14
CA PRO A 21 -9.86 2.31 -2.95
C PRO A 21 -11.08 3.08 -3.48
N LEU A 22 -12.14 2.37 -3.87
CA LEU A 22 -13.38 2.97 -4.38
C LEU A 22 -14.20 3.63 -3.27
N GLU A 23 -14.08 3.12 -2.04
CA GLU A 23 -14.66 3.75 -0.85
C GLU A 23 -13.90 5.03 -0.45
N LEU A 24 -12.58 5.07 -0.66
CA LEU A 24 -11.74 6.22 -0.30
C LEU A 24 -11.73 7.34 -1.37
N THR A 25 -11.88 6.98 -2.64
CA THR A 25 -11.89 7.94 -3.74
C THR A 25 -13.07 7.66 -4.67
N SER A 26 -14.14 8.43 -4.53
CA SER A 26 -15.27 8.36 -5.47
C SER A 26 -14.81 8.72 -6.89
N PHE A 27 -15.47 8.15 -7.90
CA PHE A 27 -15.13 8.36 -9.32
C PHE A 27 -15.02 9.84 -9.71
N GLU A 28 -15.92 10.69 -9.18
CA GLU A 28 -15.95 12.12 -9.45
C GLU A 28 -14.78 12.89 -8.82
N ASN A 29 -14.14 12.33 -7.80
CA ASN A 29 -13.05 12.96 -7.04
C ASN A 29 -11.65 12.51 -7.50
N VAL A 30 -11.56 11.64 -8.51
CA VAL A 30 -10.29 11.17 -9.05
C VAL A 30 -9.56 12.31 -9.78
N LYS A 31 -8.32 12.59 -9.38
CA LYS A 31 -7.42 13.57 -9.99
C LYS A 31 -6.22 12.93 -10.66
N VAL A 32 -5.70 11.85 -10.06
CA VAL A 32 -4.50 11.14 -10.51
C VAL A 32 -4.76 9.65 -10.38
N VAL A 33 -4.37 8.86 -11.39
CA VAL A 33 -4.44 7.39 -11.37
C VAL A 33 -3.02 6.83 -11.35
N ILE A 34 -2.74 5.95 -10.38
CA ILE A 34 -1.46 5.28 -10.21
C ILE A 34 -1.70 3.78 -10.41
N LEU A 35 -1.18 3.22 -11.50
CA LEU A 35 -1.35 1.80 -11.81
C LEU A 35 -0.19 0.98 -11.22
N GLY A 36 -0.52 -0.05 -10.43
CA GLY A 36 0.44 -1.07 -10.00
C GLY A 36 0.33 -2.37 -10.80
N GLN A 37 1.22 -3.31 -10.50
CA GLN A 37 1.24 -4.64 -11.10
C GLN A 37 0.44 -5.63 -10.28
N ASP A 38 1.00 -6.10 -9.16
CA ASP A 38 0.36 -7.05 -8.24
C ASP A 38 0.47 -6.55 -6.78
N PRO A 39 -0.47 -6.93 -5.90
CA PRO A 39 -0.35 -6.64 -4.47
C PRO A 39 0.92 -7.22 -3.85
N TYR A 40 1.45 -6.56 -2.81
CA TYR A 40 2.60 -7.10 -2.07
C TYR A 40 2.29 -8.48 -1.47
N HIS A 41 3.21 -9.43 -1.68
CA HIS A 41 3.06 -10.83 -1.26
C HIS A 41 3.58 -11.13 0.17
N GLY A 42 4.14 -10.13 0.85
CA GLY A 42 4.64 -10.28 2.22
C GLY A 42 3.52 -10.32 3.25
N GLN A 43 3.70 -11.11 4.30
CA GLN A 43 2.74 -11.20 5.40
C GLN A 43 2.54 -9.82 6.04
N ASN A 44 1.28 -9.40 6.22
CA ASN A 44 0.88 -8.09 6.76
C ASN A 44 1.34 -6.86 5.96
N GLN A 45 1.78 -7.01 4.71
CA GLN A 45 2.16 -5.87 3.87
C GLN A 45 0.97 -5.27 3.13
N ALA A 46 0.16 -6.09 2.45
CA ALA A 46 -0.98 -5.61 1.69
C ALA A 46 -2.18 -5.33 2.59
N HIS A 47 -2.82 -4.17 2.42
CA HIS A 47 -4.10 -3.85 3.07
C HIS A 47 -5.17 -3.32 2.11
N GLY A 48 -4.99 -3.56 0.80
CA GLY A 48 -5.99 -3.22 -0.20
C GLY A 48 -5.85 -1.87 -0.90
N LEU A 49 -4.72 -1.18 -0.69
CA LEU A 49 -4.30 -0.10 -1.57
C LEU A 49 -3.03 -0.53 -2.31
N VAL A 50 -3.03 -0.34 -3.63
CA VAL A 50 -1.86 -0.60 -4.46
C VAL A 50 -0.71 0.31 -4.00
N PHE A 51 0.50 -0.23 -3.89
CA PHE A 51 1.70 0.42 -3.31
C PHE A 51 1.66 0.78 -1.80
N SER A 52 0.52 0.74 -1.12
CA SER A 52 0.44 1.04 0.31
C SER A 52 0.84 -0.15 1.19
N VAL A 53 1.41 0.13 2.34
CA VAL A 53 1.64 -0.86 3.42
C VAL A 53 1.07 -0.37 4.74
N GLN A 54 0.70 -1.30 5.62
CA GLN A 54 0.13 -0.93 6.93
C GLN A 54 1.08 -0.06 7.74
N GLU A 55 0.53 0.78 8.61
CA GLU A 55 1.32 1.52 9.59
C GLU A 55 2.16 0.55 10.44
N ASN A 56 3.39 0.95 10.77
CA ASN A 56 4.37 0.17 11.54
C ASN A 56 4.98 -1.06 10.84
N VAL A 57 4.84 -1.20 9.51
CA VAL A 57 5.61 -2.21 8.78
C VAL A 57 7.12 -1.88 8.87
N PRO A 58 7.94 -2.76 9.49
CA PRO A 58 9.33 -2.44 9.83
C PRO A 58 10.23 -2.26 8.60
N ASN A 59 9.83 -2.79 7.45
CA ASN A 59 10.56 -2.69 6.20
C ASN A 59 9.63 -2.45 5.03
N PHE A 60 9.73 -1.25 4.44
CA PHE A 60 9.02 -0.96 3.20
C PHE A 60 9.56 -1.79 2.04
N PRO A 61 8.68 -2.26 1.14
CA PRO A 61 9.10 -2.89 -0.12
C PRO A 61 10.03 -1.99 -0.94
N PRO A 62 10.97 -2.55 -1.72
CA PRO A 62 11.92 -1.77 -2.51
C PRO A 62 11.25 -0.77 -3.46
N SER A 63 10.14 -1.15 -4.08
CA SER A 63 9.33 -0.29 -4.96
C SER A 63 8.80 0.94 -4.22
N LEU A 64 8.20 0.77 -3.04
CA LEU A 64 7.70 1.88 -2.22
C LEU A 64 8.84 2.79 -1.72
N LYS A 65 10.00 2.20 -1.38
CA LYS A 65 11.20 2.98 -1.02
C LYS A 65 11.67 3.86 -2.17
N ASN A 66 11.66 3.34 -3.40
CA ASN A 66 12.05 4.08 -4.59
C ASN A 66 11.04 5.18 -4.92
N PHE A 67 9.74 4.89 -4.81
CA PHE A 67 8.67 5.86 -4.98
C PHE A 67 8.86 7.08 -4.07
N PHE A 68 9.02 6.87 -2.75
CA PHE A 68 9.25 7.98 -1.83
C PHE A 68 10.59 8.69 -2.03
N LYS A 69 11.61 7.99 -2.51
CA LYS A 69 12.90 8.61 -2.88
C LYS A 69 12.71 9.58 -4.04
N GLU A 70 11.97 9.19 -5.07
CA GLU A 70 11.72 10.04 -6.23
C GLU A 70 10.88 11.26 -5.86
N ILE A 71 9.79 11.07 -5.11
CA ILE A 71 8.95 12.17 -4.64
C ILE A 71 9.72 13.18 -3.78
N SER A 72 10.54 12.68 -2.84
CA SER A 72 11.36 13.53 -1.96
C SER A 72 12.39 14.33 -2.76
N LYS A 73 12.96 13.72 -3.81
CA LYS A 73 13.92 14.37 -4.71
C LYS A 73 13.25 15.41 -5.61
N ASP A 74 12.09 15.09 -6.18
CA ASP A 74 11.38 15.94 -7.14
C ASP A 74 10.73 17.16 -6.48
N LEU A 75 10.14 16.97 -5.29
CA LEU A 75 9.44 18.03 -4.56
C LEU A 75 10.30 18.70 -3.48
N GLU A 76 11.55 18.26 -3.31
CA GLU A 76 12.46 18.71 -2.25
C GLU A 76 11.87 18.63 -0.82
N ILE A 77 11.01 17.63 -0.58
CA ILE A 77 10.35 17.41 0.72
C ILE A 77 11.03 16.31 1.53
N GLU A 78 10.83 16.35 2.86
CA GLU A 78 11.28 15.26 3.73
C GLU A 78 10.61 13.92 3.38
N LYS A 79 11.40 12.86 3.48
CA LYS A 79 10.94 11.51 3.19
C LYS A 79 9.88 11.08 4.20
N ARG A 80 8.76 10.56 3.69
CA ARG A 80 7.70 10.01 4.53
C ARG A 80 8.17 8.81 5.36
N LEU A 81 7.77 8.81 6.63
CA LEU A 81 8.03 7.73 7.60
C LEU A 81 6.92 6.67 7.64
N SER A 82 5.75 6.96 7.05
CA SER A 82 4.65 6.02 6.92
C SER A 82 4.55 5.50 5.48
N GLY A 83 4.28 4.21 5.36
CA GLY A 83 3.98 3.55 4.09
C GLY A 83 2.49 3.52 3.75
N ASP A 84 1.65 4.08 4.63
CA ASP A 84 0.20 4.20 4.42
C ASP A 84 -0.12 5.38 3.49
N LEU A 85 -0.75 5.10 2.36
CA LEU A 85 -1.14 6.07 1.33
C LEU A 85 -2.61 6.53 1.44
N THR A 86 -3.34 6.13 2.48
CA THR A 86 -4.76 6.49 2.68
C THR A 86 -5.00 8.00 2.64
N ASN A 87 -4.10 8.81 3.20
CA ASN A 87 -4.21 10.28 3.15
C ASN A 87 -4.22 10.80 1.70
N TRP A 88 -3.43 10.20 0.81
CA TRP A 88 -3.44 10.62 -0.58
C TRP A 88 -4.68 10.13 -1.33
N ALA A 89 -5.23 8.96 -0.99
CA ALA A 89 -6.53 8.52 -1.53
C ALA A 89 -7.64 9.56 -1.26
N ASN A 90 -7.68 10.08 -0.03
CA ASN A 90 -8.61 11.15 0.35
C ASN A 90 -8.41 12.47 -0.42
N GLN A 91 -7.27 12.67 -1.08
CA GLN A 91 -6.98 13.86 -1.88
C GLN A 91 -7.32 13.70 -3.38
N GLY A 92 -7.77 12.51 -3.80
CA GLY A 92 -8.13 12.20 -5.18
C GLY A 92 -7.08 11.39 -5.95
N TYR A 93 -6.10 10.80 -5.26
CA TYR A 93 -5.17 9.86 -5.89
C TYR A 93 -5.76 8.46 -5.85
N PHE A 94 -5.98 7.85 -7.00
CA PHE A 94 -6.54 6.51 -7.12
C PHE A 94 -5.42 5.49 -7.38
N TYR A 95 -5.34 4.44 -6.56
CA TYR A 95 -4.32 3.38 -6.59
C TYR A 95 -4.92 2.03 -6.95
#